data_AF-A0A7J8I4A9-F1
#
_entry.id   AF-A0A7J8I4A9-F1
#
_cell.length_a   1.000
_cell.length_b   1.000
_cell.length_c   1.000
_cell.angle_alpha   90.00
_cell.angle_beta   90.00
_cell.angle_gamma   90.00
#
_symmetry.space_group_name_H-M   'P 1'
#
loop_
_entity.id
_entity.type
_entity.pdbx_description
1 polymer ?
#
loop_
_entity_poly.entity_id
_entity_poly.type
_entity_poly.pdbx_seq_one_letter_code
_entity_poly.pdbx_strand_id
1 'polypeptide(L)'
;MWSSLNEWLWQDRFWLPPNNSWTELEDREGLVFAHPQDMLVALPLALALVAIRFTFERFVGLPLSRWLGVQDQARKLVKPNATLEKHFLMEGWRPNKPQIAVLATQCGLTLRQTQCWFRRRRNQDRPCLTKKFCEASWRFVFYLCSFFGGLLVLYHESWLWRPAMCWDNYPNQDFKEQVAHHLVTITLIAFSYSANLLRIGSLVLLLHDSTDYLLEVGPAHPSERPSSPTLPGAPGDDALPLSLPVR
;
A
#
# COMPACT_ATOMS: atom_id res chain seq x y z
N MET A 1 31.79 -4.69 -4.65
CA MET A 1 30.62 -4.61 -5.55
C MET A 1 29.35 -4.27 -4.78
N TRP A 2 28.93 -5.07 -3.79
CA TRP A 2 27.76 -4.74 -2.96
C TRP A 2 27.92 -3.47 -2.10
N SER A 3 29.09 -3.24 -1.50
CA SER A 3 29.40 -2.01 -0.76
C SER A 3 29.31 -0.76 -1.63
N SER A 4 29.90 -0.81 -2.82
CA SER A 4 29.89 0.29 -3.80
C SER A 4 28.48 0.62 -4.31
N LEU A 5 27.62 -0.40 -4.47
CA LEU A 5 26.21 -0.19 -4.82
C LEU A 5 25.41 0.40 -3.65
N ASN A 6 25.70 -0.01 -2.43
CA ASN A 6 25.05 0.50 -1.23
C ASN A 6 25.40 1.98 -0.99
N GLU A 7 26.67 2.36 -1.11
CA GLU A 7 27.11 3.75 -1.03
C GLU A 7 26.54 4.63 -2.14
N TRP A 8 26.40 4.07 -3.35
CA TRP A 8 25.78 4.78 -4.47
C TRP A 8 24.26 4.97 -4.27
N LEU A 9 23.57 3.95 -3.76
CA LEU A 9 22.12 4.00 -3.54
C LEU A 9 21.75 4.96 -2.41
N TRP A 10 22.53 4.99 -1.32
CA TRP A 10 22.25 5.80 -0.13
C TRP A 10 22.88 7.21 -0.16
N GLN A 11 23.19 7.76 -1.34
CA GLN A 11 23.66 9.15 -1.41
C GLN A 11 22.55 10.12 -0.98
N ASP A 12 22.89 11.04 -0.09
CA ASP A 12 22.00 12.04 0.51
C ASP A 12 21.19 12.80 -0.55
N ARG A 13 21.83 13.11 -1.68
CA ARG A 13 21.24 13.84 -2.81
C ARG A 13 20.04 13.14 -3.47
N PHE A 14 19.92 11.81 -3.37
CA PHE A 14 18.78 11.09 -3.97
C PHE A 14 17.55 11.06 -3.08
N TRP A 15 17.72 11.18 -1.76
CA TRP A 15 16.67 10.92 -0.78
C TRP A 15 16.30 12.14 0.06
N LEU A 16 17.24 13.08 0.25
CA LEU A 16 17.08 14.24 1.13
C LEU A 16 17.02 15.55 0.33
N PRO A 17 16.32 16.59 0.84
CA PRO A 17 16.36 17.94 0.29
C PRO A 17 17.78 18.53 0.28
N PRO A 18 18.06 19.51 -0.60
CA PRO A 18 19.36 20.17 -0.62
C PRO A 18 19.68 20.81 0.74
N ASN A 19 20.88 20.52 1.27
CA ASN A 19 21.45 20.91 2.58
C ASN A 19 21.17 19.99 3.78
N ASN A 20 20.48 18.86 3.61
CA ASN A 20 20.27 17.89 4.69
C ASN A 20 21.14 16.64 4.46
N SER A 21 21.62 16.02 5.54
CA SER A 21 22.46 14.80 5.50
C SER A 21 21.95 13.72 6.43
N TRP A 22 22.27 12.45 6.14
CA TRP A 22 21.83 11.31 6.97
C TRP A 22 22.34 11.39 8.42
N THR A 23 23.41 12.14 8.68
CA THR A 23 23.98 12.39 10.02
C THR A 23 23.04 13.14 10.96
N GLU A 24 22.01 13.81 10.43
CA GLU A 24 20.96 14.45 11.23
C GLU A 24 19.91 13.46 11.74
N LEU A 25 19.79 12.30 11.08
CA LEU A 25 18.89 11.18 11.40
C LEU A 25 19.56 10.08 12.23
N GLU A 26 20.79 10.32 12.71
CA GLU A 26 21.47 9.40 13.64
C GLU A 26 20.86 9.53 15.05
N ASP A 27 20.79 8.40 15.77
CA ASP A 27 20.27 8.34 17.13
C ASP A 27 20.99 9.33 18.05
N ARG A 28 20.25 10.24 18.68
CA ARG A 28 20.79 11.26 19.61
C ARG A 28 19.96 11.31 20.88
N GLU A 29 20.64 11.46 22.02
CA GLU A 29 20.02 11.77 23.32
C GLU A 29 18.89 10.81 23.76
N GLY A 30 19.00 9.52 23.41
CA GLY A 30 18.01 8.50 23.78
C GLY A 30 16.78 8.46 22.86
N LEU A 31 16.74 9.28 21.81
CA LEU A 31 15.76 9.22 20.73
C LEU A 31 16.30 8.31 19.62
N VAL A 32 15.55 7.25 19.32
CA VAL A 32 15.83 6.33 18.21
C VAL A 32 15.11 6.86 16.97
N PHE A 33 15.84 7.08 15.88
CA PHE A 33 15.29 7.55 14.61
C PHE A 33 15.13 6.39 13.62
N ALA A 34 14.13 6.48 12.75
CA ALA A 34 13.89 5.49 11.71
C ALA A 34 15.03 5.53 10.67
N HIS A 35 15.72 4.42 10.48
CA HIS A 35 16.83 4.37 9.54
C HIS A 35 16.30 4.03 8.14
N PRO A 36 16.87 4.63 7.08
CA PRO A 36 16.41 4.38 5.72
C PRO A 36 16.58 2.91 5.30
N GLN A 37 17.53 2.20 5.90
CA GLN A 37 17.76 0.76 5.69
C GLN A 37 16.61 -0.10 6.24
N ASP A 38 15.82 0.40 7.19
CA ASP A 38 14.65 -0.30 7.73
C ASP A 38 13.57 -0.49 6.65
N MET A 39 13.57 0.34 5.60
CA MET A 39 12.71 0.15 4.42
C MET A 39 12.99 -1.20 3.73
N LEU A 40 14.22 -1.71 3.79
CA LEU A 40 14.58 -3.00 3.19
C LEU A 40 13.93 -4.18 3.92
N VAL A 41 13.46 -4.01 5.17
CA VAL A 41 12.70 -5.01 5.92
C VAL A 41 11.33 -5.29 5.28
N ALA A 42 10.80 -4.36 4.49
CA ALA A 42 9.56 -4.58 3.74
C ALA A 42 9.70 -5.68 2.68
N LEU A 43 10.89 -5.89 2.10
CA LEU A 43 11.14 -6.92 1.08
C LEU A 43 11.00 -8.36 1.62
N PRO A 44 11.73 -8.78 2.68
CA PRO A 44 11.54 -10.11 3.25
C PRO A 44 10.12 -10.29 3.83
N LEU A 45 9.51 -9.22 4.37
CA LEU A 45 8.12 -9.27 4.84
C LEU A 45 7.13 -9.54 3.70
N ALA A 46 7.30 -8.88 2.55
CA ALA A 46 6.47 -9.12 1.36
C ALA A 46 6.64 -10.55 0.84
N LEU A 47 7.88 -11.06 0.77
CA LEU A 47 8.15 -12.45 0.38
C LEU A 47 7.52 -13.45 1.36
N ALA A 48 7.60 -13.18 2.66
CA ALA A 48 6.97 -13.99 3.69
C ALA A 48 5.45 -14.01 3.51
N LEU A 49 4.80 -12.87 3.24
CA LEU A 49 3.36 -12.80 2.97
C LEU A 49 2.96 -13.57 1.70
N VAL A 50 3.77 -13.55 0.64
CA VAL A 50 3.54 -14.36 -0.55
C VAL A 50 3.65 -15.85 -0.24
N ALA A 51 4.65 -16.26 0.56
CA ALA A 51 4.80 -17.63 1.00
C ALA A 51 3.61 -18.09 1.87
N ILE A 52 3.16 -17.25 2.81
CA ILE A 52 1.96 -17.49 3.64
C ILE A 52 0.70 -17.61 2.78
N ARG A 53 0.56 -16.76 1.76
CA ARG A 53 -0.56 -16.87 0.82
C ARG A 53 -0.55 -18.21 0.09
N PHE A 54 0.62 -18.60 -0.43
CA PHE A 54 0.76 -19.86 -1.15
C PHE A 54 0.46 -21.06 -0.25
N THR A 55 0.95 -21.06 0.99
CA THR A 55 0.67 -22.12 1.95
C THR A 55 -0.81 -22.14 2.35
N PHE A 56 -1.43 -20.98 2.59
CA PHE A 56 -2.86 -20.88 2.89
C PHE A 56 -3.73 -21.43 1.74
N GLU A 57 -3.49 -21.00 0.49
CA GLU A 57 -4.24 -21.49 -0.65
C GLU A 57 -4.13 -23.02 -0.76
N ARG A 58 -2.92 -23.57 -0.56
CA ARG A 58 -2.65 -25.01 -0.68
C ARG A 58 -3.24 -25.85 0.44
N PHE A 59 -3.08 -25.43 1.69
CA PHE A 59 -3.38 -26.23 2.88
C PHE A 59 -4.69 -25.87 3.58
N VAL A 60 -5.27 -24.70 3.30
CA VAL A 60 -6.52 -24.26 3.91
C VAL A 60 -7.58 -24.04 2.83
N GLY A 61 -7.30 -23.19 1.84
CA GLY A 61 -8.26 -22.82 0.80
C GLY A 61 -8.81 -24.01 0.02
N LEU A 62 -7.92 -24.84 -0.55
CA LEU A 62 -8.29 -26.03 -1.32
C LEU A 62 -9.03 -27.12 -0.52
N PRO A 63 -8.58 -27.55 0.67
CA PRO A 63 -9.34 -28.52 1.44
C PRO A 63 -10.68 -27.94 1.95
N LEU A 64 -10.71 -26.66 2.36
CA LEU A 64 -11.93 -26.01 2.80
C LEU A 64 -12.97 -25.91 1.67
N SER A 65 -12.53 -25.61 0.44
CA SER A 65 -13.44 -25.56 -0.72
C SER A 65 -14.05 -26.94 -1.00
N ARG A 66 -13.24 -28.00 -0.91
CA ARG A 66 -13.71 -29.38 -1.11
C ARG A 66 -14.68 -29.80 -0.01
N TRP A 67 -14.38 -29.44 1.24
CA TRP A 67 -15.22 -29.73 2.40
C TRP A 67 -16.59 -29.03 2.29
N LEU A 68 -16.62 -27.77 1.83
CA LEU A 68 -17.85 -27.03 1.56
C LEU A 68 -18.57 -27.47 0.26
N GLY A 69 -18.07 -28.50 -0.43
CA GLY A 69 -18.70 -29.01 -1.64
C GLY A 69 -18.61 -28.07 -2.84
N VAL A 70 -17.62 -27.16 -2.87
CA VAL A 70 -17.36 -26.29 -4.01
C VAL A 70 -16.89 -27.16 -5.19
N GLN A 71 -17.79 -27.39 -6.13
CA GLN A 71 -17.50 -28.15 -7.34
C GLN A 71 -17.10 -27.22 -8.47
N ASP A 72 -15.97 -27.53 -9.10
CA ASP A 72 -15.62 -26.91 -10.36
C ASP A 72 -16.49 -27.49 -11.47
N GLN A 73 -17.20 -26.63 -12.19
CA GLN A 73 -17.89 -27.06 -13.40
C GLN A 73 -16.86 -27.67 -14.35
N ALA A 74 -17.05 -28.95 -14.69
CA ALA A 74 -16.21 -29.65 -15.65
C ALA A 74 -16.22 -28.91 -16.99
N ARG A 75 -15.12 -28.22 -17.31
CA ARG A 75 -15.01 -27.46 -18.55
C ARG A 75 -14.55 -28.37 -19.65
N LYS A 76 -15.36 -28.48 -20.71
CA LYS A 76 -14.99 -29.23 -21.90
C LYS A 76 -13.79 -28.55 -22.57
N LEU A 77 -12.69 -29.29 -22.69
CA LEU A 77 -11.54 -28.83 -23.44
C LEU A 77 -11.95 -28.55 -24.89
N VAL A 78 -11.50 -27.43 -25.43
CA VAL A 78 -11.69 -27.11 -26.83
C VAL A 78 -10.82 -28.03 -27.68
N LYS A 79 -11.33 -28.47 -28.83
CA LYS A 79 -10.56 -29.29 -29.78
C LYS A 79 -9.39 -28.46 -30.31
N PRO A 80 -8.16 -29.02 -30.34
CA PRO A 80 -6.99 -28.29 -30.82
C PRO A 80 -7.17 -27.95 -32.30
N ASN A 81 -7.09 -26.65 -32.61
CA ASN A 81 -7.07 -26.13 -33.97
C ASN A 81 -6.06 -24.97 -34.00
N ALA A 82 -4.90 -25.20 -34.62
CA ALA A 82 -3.79 -24.26 -34.62
C ALA A 82 -4.13 -22.92 -35.28
N THR A 83 -4.96 -22.92 -36.33
CA THR A 83 -5.37 -21.71 -37.04
C THR A 83 -6.28 -20.83 -36.17
N LEU A 84 -7.27 -21.43 -35.50
CA LEU A 84 -8.17 -20.70 -34.60
C LEU A 84 -7.45 -20.21 -33.34
N GLU A 85 -6.53 -21.00 -32.80
CA GLU A 85 -5.72 -20.61 -31.63
C GLU A 85 -4.76 -19.46 -31.97
N LYS A 86 -4.11 -19.51 -33.15
CA LYS A 86 -3.25 -18.41 -33.63
C LYS A 86 -4.04 -17.10 -33.74
N HIS A 87 -5.22 -17.13 -34.36
CA HIS A 87 -6.08 -15.94 -34.44
C HIS A 87 -6.52 -15.48 -33.04
N PHE A 88 -6.87 -16.39 -32.13
CA PHE A 88 -7.29 -16.04 -30.77
C PHE A 88 -6.20 -15.28 -30.00
N LEU A 89 -4.95 -15.71 -30.12
CA LEU A 89 -3.80 -15.13 -29.41
C LEU A 89 -3.27 -13.84 -30.07
N MET A 90 -3.28 -13.76 -31.41
CA MET A 90 -2.61 -12.67 -32.15
C MET A 90 -3.57 -11.58 -32.63
N GLU A 91 -4.75 -11.94 -33.13
CA GLU A 91 -5.66 -11.00 -33.80
C GLU A 91 -6.85 -10.60 -32.92
N GLY A 92 -7.28 -11.51 -32.04
CA GLY A 92 -8.25 -11.20 -31.01
C GLY A 92 -9.22 -12.34 -30.66
N TRP A 93 -9.71 -12.27 -29.43
CA TRP A 93 -10.62 -13.24 -28.82
C TRP A 93 -12.11 -13.13 -29.22
N ARG A 94 -12.51 -12.08 -29.99
CA ARG A 94 -13.89 -11.83 -30.44
C ARG A 94 -13.95 -11.44 -31.93
N PRO A 95 -13.84 -12.41 -32.85
CA PRO A 95 -13.92 -12.13 -34.28
C PRO A 95 -15.31 -11.63 -34.71
N ASN A 96 -15.33 -10.76 -35.72
CA ASN A 96 -16.54 -10.26 -36.37
C ASN A 96 -17.23 -11.36 -37.20
N LYS A 97 -18.54 -11.22 -37.47
CA LYS A 97 -19.33 -12.17 -38.27
C LYS A 97 -18.66 -12.58 -39.61
N PRO A 98 -18.15 -11.66 -40.45
CA PRO A 98 -17.46 -12.03 -41.68
C PRO A 98 -16.15 -12.80 -41.44
N GLN A 99 -15.37 -12.41 -40.42
CA GLN A 99 -14.12 -13.09 -40.07
C GLN A 99 -14.35 -14.54 -39.65
N ILE A 100 -15.43 -14.80 -38.89
CA ILE A 100 -15.79 -16.17 -38.48
C ILE A 100 -16.09 -17.05 -39.71
N ALA A 101 -16.71 -16.50 -40.75
CA ALA A 101 -16.99 -17.25 -41.98
C ALA A 101 -15.68 -17.63 -42.71
N VAL A 102 -14.73 -16.70 -42.82
CA VAL A 102 -13.40 -16.95 -43.40
C VAL A 102 -12.63 -18.00 -42.59
N LEU A 103 -12.65 -17.90 -41.26
CA LEU A 103 -11.98 -18.87 -40.39
C LEU A 103 -12.63 -20.26 -40.46
N ALA A 104 -13.95 -20.32 -40.65
CA ALA A 104 -14.68 -21.57 -40.83
C ALA A 104 -14.24 -22.28 -42.11
N THR A 105 -14.14 -21.56 -43.23
CA THR A 105 -13.68 -22.14 -44.51
C THR A 105 -12.23 -22.58 -44.47
N GLN A 106 -11.34 -21.77 -43.87
CA GLN A 106 -9.91 -22.12 -43.70
C GLN A 106 -9.69 -23.39 -42.87
N CYS A 107 -10.55 -23.63 -41.88
CA CYS A 107 -10.42 -24.78 -40.98
C CYS A 107 -11.26 -26.00 -41.40
N GLY A 108 -12.00 -25.92 -42.51
CA GLY A 108 -12.95 -26.97 -42.90
C GLY A 108 -14.08 -27.20 -41.87
N LEU A 109 -14.43 -26.16 -41.11
CA LEU A 109 -15.45 -26.21 -40.06
C LEU A 109 -16.71 -25.48 -40.48
N THR A 110 -17.84 -25.81 -39.86
CA THR A 110 -19.07 -25.03 -40.02
C THR A 110 -19.00 -23.72 -39.21
N LEU A 111 -19.73 -22.69 -39.66
CA LEU A 111 -19.83 -21.41 -38.95
C LEU A 111 -20.19 -21.59 -37.46
N ARG A 112 -21.16 -22.47 -37.17
CA ARG A 112 -21.59 -22.78 -35.79
C ARG A 112 -20.48 -23.45 -34.97
N GLN A 113 -19.70 -24.35 -35.57
CA GLN A 113 -18.59 -25.00 -34.88
C GLN A 113 -17.50 -23.99 -34.53
N THR A 114 -17.13 -23.09 -35.46
CA THR A 114 -16.16 -22.02 -35.22
C THR A 114 -16.66 -21.06 -34.12
N GLN A 115 -17.92 -20.63 -34.16
CA GLN A 115 -18.52 -19.81 -33.09
C GLN A 115 -18.50 -20.51 -31.73
N CYS A 116 -18.88 -21.79 -31.69
CA CYS A 116 -18.87 -22.58 -30.46
C CYS A 116 -17.45 -22.78 -29.92
N TRP A 117 -16.47 -22.95 -30.80
CA TRP A 117 -15.05 -23.05 -30.47
C TRP A 117 -14.61 -21.76 -29.75
N PHE A 118 -14.83 -20.58 -30.33
CA PHE A 118 -14.47 -19.30 -29.71
C PHE A 118 -15.19 -19.07 -28.37
N ARG A 119 -16.48 -19.41 -28.29
CA ARG A 119 -17.23 -19.29 -27.03
C ARG A 119 -16.66 -20.21 -25.94
N ARG A 120 -16.36 -21.47 -26.27
CA ARG A 120 -15.79 -22.43 -25.32
C ARG A 120 -14.37 -22.04 -24.93
N ARG A 121 -13.53 -21.59 -25.87
CA ARG A 121 -12.15 -21.16 -25.61
C ARG A 121 -12.09 -20.01 -24.62
N ARG A 122 -12.97 -19.00 -24.79
CA ARG A 122 -13.13 -17.91 -23.82
C ARG A 122 -13.60 -18.39 -22.44
N ASN A 123 -14.46 -19.41 -22.39
CA ASN A 123 -14.91 -19.98 -21.13
C ASN A 123 -13.85 -20.86 -20.46
N GLN A 124 -12.87 -21.37 -21.20
CA GLN A 124 -11.72 -22.10 -20.62
C GLN A 124 -10.83 -21.17 -19.79
N ASP A 125 -10.60 -19.93 -20.22
CA ASP A 125 -9.73 -18.97 -19.51
C ASP A 125 -10.34 -18.36 -18.24
N ARG A 126 -11.63 -18.56 -17.98
CA ARG A 126 -12.27 -18.00 -16.78
C ARG A 126 -11.65 -18.62 -15.52
N PRO A 127 -11.48 -17.92 -14.39
CA PRO A 127 -11.03 -18.58 -13.16
C PRO A 127 -12.06 -19.62 -12.68
N CYS A 128 -11.59 -20.78 -12.21
CA CYS A 128 -12.42 -21.85 -11.62
C CYS A 128 -13.11 -21.37 -10.33
N LEU A 129 -14.21 -22.03 -9.93
CA LEU A 129 -14.98 -21.57 -8.77
C LEU A 129 -14.19 -21.82 -7.49
N THR A 130 -13.46 -22.94 -7.42
CA THR A 130 -12.48 -23.23 -6.37
C THR A 130 -11.42 -22.13 -6.26
N LYS A 131 -10.90 -21.63 -7.39
CA LYS A 131 -9.89 -20.56 -7.39
C LYS A 131 -10.46 -19.25 -6.83
N LYS A 132 -11.66 -18.85 -7.25
CA LYS A 132 -12.36 -17.68 -6.72
C LYS A 132 -12.65 -17.81 -5.22
N PHE A 133 -13.05 -19.01 -4.79
CA PHE A 133 -13.27 -19.29 -3.37
C PHE A 133 -11.98 -19.14 -2.58
N CYS A 134 -10.86 -19.73 -3.04
CA CYS A 134 -9.56 -19.59 -2.39
C CYS A 134 -9.15 -18.12 -2.29
N GLU A 135 -9.25 -17.36 -3.39
CA GLU A 135 -8.97 -15.91 -3.42
C GLU A 135 -9.84 -15.13 -2.43
N ALA A 136 -11.14 -15.43 -2.36
CA ALA A 136 -12.07 -14.79 -1.42
C ALA A 136 -11.79 -15.16 0.04
N SER A 137 -11.49 -16.43 0.31
CA SER A 137 -11.18 -16.92 1.66
C SER A 137 -9.86 -16.33 2.20
N TRP A 138 -8.84 -16.20 1.36
CA TRP A 138 -7.58 -15.54 1.72
C TRP A 138 -7.81 -14.08 2.08
N ARG A 139 -8.57 -13.35 1.25
CA ARG A 139 -8.96 -11.97 1.52
C ARG A 139 -9.68 -11.86 2.86
N PHE A 140 -10.66 -12.72 3.11
CA PHE A 140 -11.41 -12.73 4.36
C PHE A 140 -10.51 -12.93 5.58
N VAL A 141 -9.67 -13.98 5.57
CA VAL A 141 -8.75 -14.27 6.68
C VAL A 141 -7.78 -13.13 6.92
N PHE A 142 -7.20 -12.58 5.85
CA PHE A 142 -6.27 -11.47 5.97
C PHE A 142 -6.94 -10.23 6.58
N TYR A 143 -8.11 -9.82 6.09
CA TYR A 143 -8.81 -8.66 6.61
C TYR A 143 -9.23 -8.86 8.06
N LEU A 144 -9.66 -10.08 8.43
CA LEU A 144 -10.00 -10.42 9.80
C LEU A 144 -8.77 -10.30 10.71
N CYS A 145 -7.64 -10.88 10.30
CA CYS A 145 -6.39 -10.79 11.05
C CYS A 145 -5.85 -9.36 11.14
N SER A 146 -5.94 -8.57 10.07
CA SER A 146 -5.51 -7.16 10.08
C SER A 146 -6.41 -6.29 10.94
N PHE A 147 -7.73 -6.54 10.93
CA PHE A 147 -8.67 -5.82 11.76
C PHE A 147 -8.39 -6.08 13.25
N PHE A 148 -8.28 -7.34 13.65
CA PHE A 148 -7.98 -7.67 15.05
C PHE A 148 -6.54 -7.34 15.44
N GLY A 149 -5.57 -7.55 14.55
CA GLY A 149 -4.17 -7.19 14.77
C GLY A 149 -3.99 -5.69 14.94
N GLY A 150 -4.57 -4.90 14.04
CA GLY A 150 -4.63 -3.45 14.16
C GLY A 150 -5.33 -3.02 15.45
N LEU A 151 -6.49 -3.60 15.77
CA LEU A 151 -7.18 -3.31 17.02
C LEU A 151 -6.31 -3.61 18.24
N LEU A 152 -5.63 -4.76 18.29
CA LEU A 152 -4.74 -5.14 19.40
C LEU A 152 -3.54 -4.19 19.55
N VAL A 153 -2.92 -3.79 18.43
CA VAL A 153 -1.80 -2.85 18.44
C VAL A 153 -2.26 -1.48 18.89
N LEU A 154 -3.36 -0.97 18.33
CA LEU A 154 -3.86 0.37 18.65
C LEU A 154 -4.60 0.44 19.99
N TYR A 155 -5.08 -0.68 20.55
CA TYR A 155 -5.89 -0.70 21.77
C TYR A 155 -5.17 -0.08 22.97
N HIS A 156 -3.86 -0.35 23.06
CA HIS A 156 -3.01 0.14 24.15
C HIS A 156 -2.60 1.60 23.99
N GLU A 157 -2.85 2.19 22.82
CA GLU A 157 -2.44 3.55 22.54
C GLU A 157 -3.52 4.56 22.95
N SER A 158 -3.07 5.61 23.65
CA SER A 158 -3.96 6.60 24.25
C SER A 158 -4.71 7.45 23.20
N TRP A 159 -4.09 7.67 22.04
CA TRP A 159 -4.66 8.44 20.94
C TRP A 159 -5.83 7.76 20.23
N LEU A 160 -5.96 6.42 20.29
CA LEU A 160 -7.13 5.71 19.76
C LEU A 160 -8.42 6.17 20.45
N TRP A 161 -8.33 6.42 21.76
CA TRP A 161 -9.46 6.81 22.60
C TRP A 161 -9.63 8.32 22.67
N ARG A 162 -8.55 9.08 22.44
CA ARG A 162 -8.54 10.54 22.47
C ARG A 162 -7.80 11.08 21.24
N PRO A 163 -8.50 11.30 20.11
CA PRO A 163 -7.88 11.74 18.85
C PRO A 163 -7.12 13.07 18.93
N ALA A 164 -7.42 13.90 19.94
CA ALA A 164 -6.67 15.13 20.18
C ALA A 164 -5.18 14.88 20.54
N MET A 165 -4.87 13.72 21.12
CA MET A 165 -3.49 13.35 21.48
C MET A 165 -2.65 12.94 20.26
N CYS A 166 -3.25 12.66 19.09
CA CYS A 166 -2.49 12.41 17.85
C CYS A 166 -1.64 13.61 17.43
N TRP A 167 -2.00 14.82 17.87
CA TRP A 167 -1.33 16.05 17.49
C TRP A 167 -0.40 16.58 18.58
N ASP A 168 -0.29 15.86 19.70
CA ASP A 168 0.61 16.24 20.78
C ASP A 168 2.06 16.11 20.26
N ASN A 169 2.87 17.15 20.49
CA ASN A 169 4.27 17.25 20.05
C ASN A 169 4.53 17.30 18.53
N TYR A 170 3.53 17.52 17.67
CA TYR A 170 3.79 17.79 16.24
C TYR A 170 4.75 18.99 16.08
N PRO A 171 5.83 18.90 15.26
CA PRO A 171 6.17 17.84 14.31
C PRO A 171 7.03 16.67 14.86
N ASN A 172 7.46 16.72 16.12
CA ASN A 172 8.32 15.72 16.76
C ASN A 172 7.48 14.63 17.47
N GLN A 173 6.85 13.74 16.69
CA GLN A 173 6.08 12.62 17.24
C GLN A 173 6.95 11.53 17.86
N ASP A 174 6.42 10.82 18.85
CA ASP A 174 7.13 9.73 19.52
C ASP A 174 7.41 8.57 18.54
N PHE A 175 8.63 8.01 18.61
CA PHE A 175 9.09 6.89 17.76
C PHE A 175 8.10 5.70 17.72
N LYS A 176 7.42 5.41 18.83
CA LYS A 176 6.43 4.32 18.91
C LYS A 176 5.20 4.58 18.03
N GLU A 177 4.75 5.83 17.97
CA GLU A 177 3.61 6.24 17.16
C GLU A 177 3.94 6.13 15.67
N GLN A 178 5.14 6.58 15.28
CA GLN A 178 5.66 6.42 13.93
C GLN A 178 5.78 4.93 13.55
N VAL A 179 6.38 4.09 14.40
CA VAL A 179 6.51 2.65 14.13
C VAL A 179 5.15 1.96 13.97
N ALA A 180 4.17 2.29 14.82
CA ALA A 180 2.81 1.76 14.71
C ALA A 180 2.13 2.17 13.39
N HIS A 181 2.26 3.44 13.00
CA HIS A 181 1.78 3.95 11.72
C HIS A 181 2.41 3.20 10.53
N HIS A 182 3.73 3.07 10.53
CA HIS A 182 4.48 2.37 9.48
C HIS A 182 4.13 0.87 9.40
N LEU A 183 3.92 0.20 10.53
CA LEU A 183 3.46 -1.19 10.54
C LEU A 183 2.09 -1.36 9.89
N VAL A 184 1.16 -0.44 10.16
CA VAL A 184 -0.18 -0.46 9.55
C VAL A 184 -0.09 -0.19 8.04
N THR A 185 0.67 0.80 7.61
CA THR A 185 0.79 1.17 6.19
C THR A 185 1.51 0.11 5.38
N ILE A 186 2.64 -0.43 5.88
CA ILE A 186 3.37 -1.54 5.25
C ILE A 186 2.47 -2.79 5.15
N THR A 187 1.68 -3.09 6.19
CA THR A 187 0.73 -4.21 6.16
C THR A 187 -0.36 -4.02 5.09
N LEU A 188 -0.91 -2.80 4.97
CA LEU A 188 -1.91 -2.46 3.95
C LEU A 188 -1.34 -2.53 2.52
N ILE A 189 -0.13 -2.02 2.30
CA ILE A 189 0.54 -2.00 1.00
C ILE A 189 0.91 -3.42 0.57
N ALA A 190 1.56 -4.20 1.46
CA ALA A 190 1.95 -5.58 1.18
C ALA A 190 0.72 -6.47 0.90
N PHE A 191 -0.41 -6.18 1.54
CA PHE A 191 -1.66 -6.86 1.24
C PHE A 191 -2.25 -6.48 -0.12
N SER A 192 -2.28 -5.19 -0.45
CA SER A 192 -2.80 -4.76 -1.74
C SER A 192 -2.08 -5.45 -2.90
N TYR A 193 -0.77 -5.63 -2.74
CA TYR A 193 0.06 -6.44 -3.62
C TYR A 193 -0.35 -7.93 -3.59
N SER A 194 -0.46 -8.51 -2.39
CA SER A 194 -0.82 -9.92 -2.17
C SER A 194 -2.25 -10.27 -2.61
N ALA A 195 -3.17 -9.31 -2.73
CA ALA A 195 -4.56 -9.51 -3.15
C ALA A 195 -4.79 -9.24 -4.66
N ASN A 196 -3.70 -8.98 -5.41
CA ASN A 196 -3.71 -8.56 -6.81
C ASN A 196 -4.59 -7.32 -7.05
N LEU A 197 -4.67 -6.44 -6.04
CA LEU A 197 -5.42 -5.19 -6.04
C LEU A 197 -4.51 -4.03 -6.42
N LEU A 198 -3.59 -4.23 -7.37
CA LEU A 198 -2.57 -3.25 -7.75
C LEU A 198 -3.14 -1.84 -7.98
N ARG A 199 -4.35 -1.73 -8.55
CA ARG A 199 -5.06 -0.44 -8.73
C ARG A 199 -5.48 0.25 -7.43
N ILE A 200 -5.91 -0.52 -6.43
CA ILE A 200 -6.26 0.00 -5.09
C ILE A 200 -4.98 0.28 -4.31
N GLY A 201 -3.92 -0.52 -4.50
CA GLY A 201 -2.60 -0.26 -3.91
C GLY A 201 -2.00 1.06 -4.36
N SER A 202 -2.09 1.36 -5.65
CA SER A 202 -1.70 2.68 -6.17
C SER A 202 -2.54 3.82 -5.59
N LEU A 203 -3.83 3.59 -5.34
CA LEU A 203 -4.70 4.59 -4.71
C LEU A 203 -4.32 4.83 -3.24
N VAL A 204 -4.02 3.77 -2.48
CA VAL A 204 -3.57 3.85 -1.09
C VAL A 204 -2.24 4.58 -0.97
N LEU A 205 -1.28 4.28 -1.86
CA LEU A 205 0.01 4.98 -1.93
C LEU A 205 -0.19 6.47 -2.24
N LEU A 206 -1.02 6.81 -3.22
CA LEU A 206 -1.31 8.20 -3.56
C LEU A 206 -2.01 8.96 -2.42
N LEU A 207 -2.91 8.28 -1.69
CA LEU A 207 -3.59 8.87 -0.55
C LEU A 207 -2.59 9.14 0.59
N HIS A 208 -1.65 8.22 0.81
CA HIS A 208 -0.56 8.37 1.79
C HIS A 208 0.36 9.56 1.45
N ASP A 209 0.85 9.63 0.20
CA ASP A 209 1.71 10.74 -0.23
C ASP A 209 0.98 12.10 -0.12
N SER A 210 -0.34 12.11 -0.36
CA SER A 210 -1.13 13.33 -0.24
C SER A 210 -1.38 13.79 1.20
N THR A 211 -1.44 12.86 2.16
CA THR A 211 -1.57 13.21 3.59
C THR A 211 -0.28 13.80 4.13
N ASP A 212 0.87 13.29 3.70
CA ASP A 212 2.18 13.76 4.17
C ASP A 212 2.46 15.20 3.68
N TYR A 213 2.12 15.51 2.42
CA TYR A 213 2.21 16.87 1.89
C TYR A 213 1.27 17.86 2.62
N LEU A 214 0.04 17.43 2.95
CA LEU A 214 -0.91 18.28 3.69
C LEU A 214 -0.46 18.54 5.12
N LEU A 215 0.21 17.58 5.76
CA LEU A 215 0.80 17.75 7.09
C LEU A 215 1.96 18.76 7.05
N GLU A 216 2.82 18.70 6.04
CA GLU A 216 3.96 19.60 5.90
C GLU A 216 3.57 21.06 5.55
N VAL A 217 2.41 21.26 4.91
CA VAL A 217 1.89 22.59 4.54
C VAL A 217 0.98 23.20 5.63
N GLY A 218 0.72 22.47 6.72
CA GLY A 218 -0.05 22.96 7.85
C GLY A 218 0.57 24.23 8.47
N PRO A 219 -0.21 25.29 8.73
CA PRO A 219 0.35 26.55 9.23
C PRO A 219 1.05 26.33 10.56
N ALA A 220 2.35 26.64 10.59
CA ALA A 220 3.15 26.69 11.81
C ALA A 220 2.38 27.46 12.88
N HIS A 221 2.18 26.82 14.04
CA HIS A 221 1.52 27.44 15.17
C HIS A 221 2.26 28.76 15.50
N PRO A 222 1.57 29.87 15.84
CA PRO A 222 2.16 31.22 15.91
C PRO A 222 3.21 31.47 17.01
N SER A 223 3.87 30.44 17.52
CA SER A 223 4.96 30.58 18.50
C SER A 223 6.30 31.00 17.89
N GLU A 224 6.48 30.85 16.57
CA GLU A 224 7.69 31.29 15.85
C GLU A 224 7.53 32.67 15.18
N ARG A 225 7.05 33.68 15.90
CA ARG A 225 7.35 35.06 15.49
C ARG A 225 8.72 35.44 16.05
N PRO A 226 9.71 35.79 15.22
CA PRO A 226 10.94 36.35 15.72
C PRO A 226 10.59 37.64 16.48
N SER A 227 11.00 37.70 17.74
CA SER A 227 10.90 38.88 18.58
C SER A 227 11.49 40.08 17.84
N SER A 228 10.66 41.10 17.62
CA SER A 228 11.00 42.36 16.97
C SER A 228 12.31 42.94 17.53
N PRO A 229 13.20 43.51 16.71
CA PRO A 229 14.41 44.12 17.21
C PRO A 229 14.06 45.35 18.06
N THR A 230 14.45 45.31 19.32
CA THR A 230 14.33 46.44 20.25
C THR A 230 15.27 47.57 19.78
N LEU A 231 14.70 48.71 19.39
CA LEU A 231 15.45 49.94 19.12
C LEU A 231 16.10 50.47 20.41
N PRO A 232 17.36 50.93 20.40
CA PRO A 232 18.01 51.44 21.59
C PRO A 232 17.76 52.95 21.77
N GLY A 233 17.39 53.32 23.00
CA GLY A 233 17.72 54.62 23.59
C GLY A 233 16.74 55.79 23.36
N ALA A 234 16.01 56.15 24.41
CA ALA A 234 15.70 57.55 24.71
C ALA A 234 15.74 57.73 26.25
N PRO A 235 16.36 58.81 26.78
CA PRO A 235 16.68 58.93 28.19
C PRO A 235 15.64 59.77 28.97
N GLY A 236 15.52 59.45 30.25
CA GLY A 236 15.22 60.37 31.35
C GLY A 236 13.79 60.90 31.44
N ASP A 237 13.12 60.59 32.54
CA ASP A 237 12.37 61.58 33.32
C ASP A 237 12.19 61.07 34.75
N ASP A 238 12.94 61.69 35.66
CA ASP A 238 12.73 61.66 37.10
C ASP A 238 11.41 62.36 37.45
N ALA A 239 10.48 61.66 38.12
CA ALA A 239 9.41 62.33 38.87
C ALA A 239 8.85 61.43 39.99
N LEU A 240 9.40 61.65 41.19
CA LEU A 240 8.84 61.59 42.55
C LEU A 240 7.76 60.57 42.98
N PRO A 241 7.87 60.01 44.21
CA PRO A 241 6.88 59.13 44.81
C PRO A 241 5.78 59.94 45.51
N LEU A 242 4.51 59.59 45.28
CA LEU A 242 3.39 60.00 46.13
C LEU A 242 2.65 58.77 46.64
N SER A 243 2.89 58.51 47.92
CA SER A 243 2.06 57.73 48.83
C SER A 243 0.60 58.18 48.81
N LEU A 244 -0.35 57.24 48.81
CA LEU A 244 -1.19 56.92 49.98
C LEU A 244 -2.18 55.76 49.68
N PRO A 245 -2.53 54.95 50.70
CA PRO A 245 -3.42 53.79 50.57
C PRO A 245 -4.88 54.16 50.90
N VAL A 246 -5.84 53.47 50.29
CA VAL A 246 -7.21 53.43 50.81
C VAL A 246 -7.78 52.01 50.68
N ARG A 247 -7.89 51.39 51.86
CA ARG A 247 -8.86 50.44 52.39
C ARG A 247 -9.86 49.76 51.45
#